data_AF-A0A6F9BHZ1-F1
#
_entry.id   AF-A0A6F9BHZ1-F1
#
_cell.length_a   1.000
_cell.length_b   1.000
_cell.length_c   1.000
_cell.angle_alpha   90.00
_cell.angle_beta   90.00
_cell.angle_gamma   90.00
#
_symmetry.space_group_name_H-M   'P 1'
#
loop_
_entity.id
_entity.type
_entity.pdbx_description
1 polymer ?
#
loop_
_entity_poly.entity_id
_entity_poly.type
_entity_poly.pdbx_seq_one_letter_code
_entity_poly.pdbx_strand_id
1 'polypeptide(L)'
;ENVQGGRCDQCRVGTFHLDPTNPKGCTSCFCFGATNRCRSSEKRRTEVLDMMDWVLLGADRQEVPVLDMMDWVLLGADRQEVPVTVYPGQDLVEADLGDVPDVYQDLHWNAPRTYLGDKVSSYGGYLRYHLHTQTMRGDVLSLPAEASRPDIILKGNQMTLVFMEKEYSSPEEPHLGIVHMLEGSFRHAQTGNVVSREELMMVLVGLESLQIRALHSQSAHTVSLRGAALEVAQTLPTGRHANNVEICLCPANYQGDSCQQCAPGYYRDTKGLFLGKCVPCNCNGHSDQCLDGSGVCENCQHNRAGDHCEKCQGGFLGNNSLDGHAQSCDTCPCPLQVASNNFAVGCVEKPNRMQCLCMPGYAGPKCARCAPGFYGNPMVIGSTCQPCRCHDNTDPNMLFSDCDGLTGECHSCMHNTAGTTQSAPSVTHHPRTTTWSCYDNPCLIYPGCNCSPCGTASCDPHTGQCQCKPGVSGLSCDCCEDGAFGYDSCSGCRRCDCDAAAALVQPCDPRNGSCACQPGVKGPN
;
A
#
# COMPACT_ATOMS: atom_id res chain seq x y z
N GLU A 1 47.34 2.68 20.19
CA GLU A 1 46.50 3.50 21.10
C GLU A 1 45.52 2.65 21.90
N ASN A 2 44.83 1.71 21.25
CA ASN A 2 43.79 0.87 21.83
C ASN A 2 44.30 -0.49 22.36
N VAL A 3 45.61 -0.61 22.55
CA VAL A 3 46.29 -1.84 22.98
C VAL A 3 47.02 -1.63 24.30
N GLN A 4 47.21 -2.71 25.05
CA GLN A 4 47.86 -2.79 26.35
C GLN A 4 48.77 -4.02 26.43
N GLY A 5 49.55 -4.12 27.51
CA GLY A 5 50.55 -5.16 27.71
C GLY A 5 51.95 -4.73 27.26
N GLY A 6 52.99 -5.38 27.78
CA GLY A 6 54.39 -5.03 27.47
C GLY A 6 54.77 -5.23 26.00
N ARG A 7 53.95 -5.97 25.23
CA ARG A 7 54.08 -6.18 23.78
C ARG A 7 52.93 -5.59 22.97
N CYS A 8 52.01 -4.85 23.61
CA CYS A 8 50.82 -4.30 22.94
C CYS A 8 49.96 -5.39 22.25
N ASP A 9 49.93 -6.59 22.81
CA ASP A 9 49.30 -7.80 22.28
C ASP A 9 47.87 -8.02 22.79
N GLN A 10 47.37 -7.12 23.65
CA GLN A 10 46.04 -7.22 24.23
C GLN A 10 45.24 -5.95 23.97
N CYS A 11 43.95 -6.08 23.69
CA CYS A 11 43.06 -4.92 23.58
C CYS A 11 42.81 -4.29 24.96
N ARG A 12 42.76 -2.96 25.00
CA ARG A 12 42.32 -2.24 26.20
C ARG A 12 40.85 -2.51 26.51
N VAL A 13 40.46 -2.34 27.77
CA VAL A 13 39.03 -2.41 28.15
C VAL A 13 38.23 -1.39 27.34
N GLY A 14 37.14 -1.85 26.73
CA GLY A 14 36.32 -1.05 25.83
C GLY A 14 36.83 -0.98 24.39
N THR A 15 37.72 -1.89 24.01
CA THR A 15 38.16 -2.10 22.63
C THR A 15 38.17 -3.60 22.32
N PHE A 16 38.05 -3.97 21.05
CA PHE A 16 37.98 -5.36 20.58
C PHE A 16 38.73 -5.52 19.25
N HIS A 17 38.97 -6.77 18.86
CA HIS A 17 39.64 -7.16 17.61
C HIS A 17 41.01 -6.51 17.40
N LEU A 18 42.09 -7.21 17.78
CA LEU A 18 43.45 -6.79 17.44
C LEU A 18 43.72 -7.10 15.96
N ASP A 19 43.92 -6.06 15.15
CA ASP A 19 44.19 -6.17 13.72
C ASP A 19 45.46 -5.38 13.35
N PRO A 20 46.48 -6.02 12.73
CA PRO A 20 47.68 -5.35 12.25
C PRO A 20 47.42 -4.23 11.24
N THR A 21 46.31 -4.28 10.51
CA THR A 21 45.91 -3.24 9.54
C THR A 21 45.26 -2.03 10.20
N ASN A 22 44.84 -2.17 11.47
CA ASN A 22 44.26 -1.08 12.24
C ASN A 22 45.37 -0.23 12.90
N PRO A 23 45.55 1.05 12.52
CA PRO A 23 46.61 1.89 13.08
C PRO A 23 46.45 2.14 14.59
N LYS A 24 45.24 1.97 15.13
CA LYS A 24 44.98 2.07 16.58
C LYS A 24 45.24 0.75 17.31
N GLY A 25 45.40 -0.35 16.58
CA GLY A 25 45.58 -1.73 17.06
C GLY A 25 44.26 -2.47 17.25
N CYS A 26 43.44 -2.02 18.20
CA CYS A 26 42.08 -2.53 18.42
C CYS A 26 41.02 -1.48 18.08
N THR A 27 39.81 -1.93 17.77
CA THR A 27 38.66 -1.06 17.48
C THR A 27 37.92 -0.73 18.78
N SER A 28 37.59 0.54 19.02
CA SER A 28 36.81 0.94 20.20
C SER A 28 35.39 0.38 20.16
N CYS A 29 34.83 -0.04 21.30
CA CYS A 29 33.46 -0.52 21.37
C CYS A 29 32.43 0.61 21.19
N PHE A 30 31.33 0.37 20.48
CA PHE A 30 30.20 1.28 20.33
C PHE A 30 28.87 0.54 20.52
N CYS A 31 28.45 0.44 21.78
CA CYS A 31 27.20 -0.21 22.13
C CYS A 31 26.04 0.78 22.29
N PHE A 32 25.97 1.79 21.41
CA PHE A 32 24.98 2.89 21.42
C PHE A 32 24.77 3.55 22.81
N GLY A 33 25.83 3.64 23.61
CA GLY A 33 25.79 4.22 24.96
C GLY A 33 25.22 3.33 26.06
N ALA A 34 24.78 2.11 25.77
CA ALA A 34 24.24 1.16 26.76
C ALA A 34 25.34 0.52 27.64
N THR A 35 26.50 0.27 27.05
CA THR A 35 27.68 -0.31 27.73
C THR A 35 28.95 0.09 26.98
N ASN A 36 30.10 -0.03 27.62
CA ASN A 36 31.40 0.08 26.96
C ASN A 36 32.12 -1.27 26.87
N ARG A 37 31.45 -2.38 27.19
CA ARG A 37 32.05 -3.73 27.19
C ARG A 37 31.55 -4.52 25.99
N CYS A 38 32.45 -4.89 25.11
CA CYS A 38 32.16 -5.70 23.93
C CYS A 38 33.28 -6.71 23.65
N ARG A 39 33.01 -7.64 22.73
CA ARG A 39 33.99 -8.59 22.17
C ARG A 39 33.80 -8.71 20.65
N SER A 40 34.77 -9.31 19.95
CA SER A 40 34.60 -9.67 18.55
C SER A 40 33.47 -10.69 18.36
N SER A 41 32.77 -10.57 17.22
CA SER A 41 31.72 -11.50 16.84
C SER A 41 32.28 -12.83 16.32
N GLU A 42 31.61 -13.92 16.70
CA GLU A 42 31.85 -15.27 16.15
C GLU A 42 31.04 -15.54 14.86
N LYS A 43 30.24 -14.55 14.43
CA LYS A 43 29.43 -14.63 13.20
C LYS A 43 30.30 -14.69 11.95
N ARG A 44 29.72 -15.11 10.84
CA ARG A 44 30.38 -15.19 9.54
C ARG A 44 29.85 -14.14 8.59
N ARG A 45 30.70 -13.74 7.64
CA ARG A 45 30.33 -12.85 6.54
C ARG A 45 29.45 -13.61 5.54
N THR A 46 28.37 -12.97 5.14
CA THR A 46 27.48 -13.37 4.05
C THR A 46 27.11 -12.13 3.25
N GLU A 47 26.50 -12.28 2.08
CA GLU A 47 26.18 -11.17 1.18
C GLU A 47 24.67 -11.03 1.06
N VAL A 48 24.17 -9.81 1.23
CA VAL A 48 22.82 -9.42 0.82
C VAL A 48 22.91 -8.99 -0.64
N LEU A 49 22.33 -9.80 -1.51
CA LEU A 49 22.20 -9.53 -2.95
C LEU A 49 20.73 -9.69 -3.31
N ASP A 50 20.14 -8.58 -3.71
CA ASP A 50 18.78 -8.46 -4.21
C ASP A 50 18.78 -7.38 -5.29
N MET A 51 18.46 -7.76 -6.52
CA MET A 51 18.44 -6.86 -7.69
C MET A 51 17.01 -6.50 -8.11
N MET A 52 16.01 -6.90 -7.32
CA MET A 52 14.62 -6.47 -7.53
C MET A 52 14.40 -5.07 -6.94
N ASP A 53 13.43 -4.34 -7.49
CA ASP A 53 12.98 -3.03 -6.96
C ASP A 53 14.06 -1.94 -6.85
N TRP A 54 15.18 -2.07 -7.58
CA TRP A 54 16.12 -0.97 -7.77
C TRP A 54 15.51 0.08 -8.67
N VAL A 55 15.55 1.34 -8.22
CA VAL A 55 14.98 2.46 -8.97
C VAL A 55 16.06 3.48 -9.32
N LEU A 56 15.98 4.03 -10.52
CA LEU A 56 16.89 5.06 -10.99
C LEU A 56 16.23 6.42 -10.82
N LEU A 57 16.79 7.28 -9.95
CA LEU A 57 16.25 8.60 -9.66
C LEU A 57 17.25 9.70 -10.03
N GLY A 58 16.74 10.81 -10.53
CA GLY A 58 17.49 12.07 -10.61
C GLY A 58 17.79 12.66 -9.22
N ALA A 59 18.92 13.33 -9.09
CA ALA A 59 19.27 14.03 -7.86
C ALA A 59 18.24 15.12 -7.54
N ASP A 60 17.90 15.23 -6.26
CA ASP A 60 17.18 16.37 -5.70
C ASP A 60 17.95 17.64 -6.05
N ARG A 61 17.34 18.58 -6.77
CA ARG A 61 17.88 19.93 -6.80
C ARG A 61 17.81 20.45 -5.37
N GLN A 62 18.96 20.57 -4.74
CA GLN A 62 19.09 21.36 -3.52
C GLN A 62 18.51 22.74 -3.84
N GLU A 63 17.46 23.14 -3.11
CA GLU A 63 16.84 24.46 -3.26
C GLU A 63 17.93 25.51 -3.14
N VAL A 64 18.37 26.07 -4.27
CA VAL A 64 19.28 27.21 -4.27
C VAL A 64 18.39 28.43 -4.08
N PRO A 65 18.46 29.16 -2.96
CA PRO A 65 17.74 30.41 -2.82
C PRO A 65 18.47 31.45 -3.67
N VAL A 66 18.14 31.51 -4.97
CA VAL A 66 18.51 32.63 -5.82
C VAL A 66 17.60 33.80 -5.45
N LEU A 67 18.17 34.74 -4.70
CA LEU A 67 17.66 36.09 -4.56
C LEU A 67 17.79 36.80 -5.92
N ASP A 68 16.88 36.52 -6.85
CA ASP A 68 16.55 37.48 -7.88
C ASP A 68 15.04 37.48 -8.17
N MET A 69 14.51 38.69 -8.30
CA MET A 69 13.09 38.99 -8.34
C MET A 69 12.42 38.46 -9.61
N MET A 70 11.16 38.02 -9.44
CA MET A 70 10.13 37.79 -10.47
C MET A 70 10.25 36.49 -11.29
N ASP A 71 10.01 35.35 -10.64
CA ASP A 71 8.93 34.40 -11.01
C ASP A 71 8.91 33.26 -9.97
N TRP A 72 7.92 33.22 -9.08
CA TRP A 72 7.75 32.11 -8.13
C TRP A 72 6.88 31.03 -8.78
N VAL A 73 7.48 30.17 -9.62
CA VAL A 73 6.89 28.87 -9.92
C VAL A 73 7.41 27.87 -8.91
N LEU A 74 6.55 27.47 -7.98
CA LEU A 74 6.72 26.25 -7.18
C LEU A 74 6.62 25.04 -8.13
N LEU A 75 7.70 24.72 -8.84
CA LEU A 75 7.88 23.37 -9.34
C LEU A 75 8.30 22.53 -8.13
N GLY A 76 7.33 21.87 -7.50
CA GLY A 76 7.64 20.67 -6.74
C GLY A 76 8.44 19.77 -7.66
N ALA A 77 9.70 19.53 -7.34
CA ALA A 77 10.51 18.59 -8.09
C ALA A 77 9.98 17.19 -7.77
N ASP A 78 8.99 16.73 -8.54
CA ASP A 78 8.74 15.31 -8.65
C ASP A 78 10.08 14.67 -9.04
N ARG A 79 10.63 13.85 -8.15
CA ARG A 79 11.83 13.06 -8.45
C ARG A 79 11.51 12.25 -9.70
N GLN A 80 12.11 12.62 -10.82
CA GLN A 80 11.88 11.90 -12.07
C GLN A 80 12.43 10.48 -11.90
N GLU A 81 11.52 9.52 -11.79
CA GLU A 81 11.84 8.11 -11.87
C GLU A 81 12.08 7.75 -13.34
N VAL A 82 13.23 7.15 -13.63
CA VAL A 82 13.54 6.64 -14.97
C VAL A 82 13.10 5.17 -15.02
N PRO A 83 12.36 4.75 -16.06
CA PRO A 83 11.97 3.35 -16.21
C PRO A 83 13.19 2.41 -16.20
N VAL A 84 13.12 1.35 -15.37
CA VAL A 84 14.18 0.35 -15.22
C VAL A 84 13.67 -1.01 -15.69
N THR A 85 14.50 -1.72 -16.46
CA THR A 85 14.29 -3.11 -16.84
C THR A 85 15.14 -4.01 -15.95
N VAL A 86 14.50 -4.98 -15.29
CA VAL A 86 15.16 -5.94 -14.39
C VAL A 86 15.36 -7.27 -15.12
N TYR A 87 16.57 -7.83 -15.04
CA TYR A 87 16.94 -9.13 -15.59
C TYR A 87 17.37 -10.08 -14.44
N PRO A 88 16.42 -10.75 -13.76
CA PRO A 88 16.71 -11.52 -12.53
C PRO A 88 17.71 -12.67 -12.74
N GLY A 89 17.74 -13.29 -13.93
CA GLY A 89 18.67 -14.39 -14.23
C GLY A 89 20.13 -13.95 -14.45
N GLN A 90 20.41 -12.65 -14.45
CA GLN A 90 21.74 -12.09 -14.69
C GLN A 90 22.21 -11.15 -13.57
N ASP A 91 21.40 -11.01 -12.50
CA ASP A 91 21.59 -10.05 -11.41
C ASP A 91 21.81 -8.62 -11.94
N LEU A 92 21.05 -8.22 -12.96
CA LEU A 92 21.26 -7.00 -13.74
C LEU A 92 20.00 -6.14 -13.75
N VAL A 93 20.17 -4.84 -13.54
CA VAL A 93 19.16 -3.82 -13.82
C VAL A 93 19.72 -2.81 -14.82
N GLU A 94 18.90 -2.39 -15.77
CA GLU A 94 19.29 -1.52 -16.87
C GLU A 94 18.24 -0.45 -17.09
N ALA A 95 18.66 0.78 -17.38
CA ALA A 95 17.79 1.89 -17.71
C ALA A 95 18.22 2.52 -19.04
N ASP A 96 17.24 2.84 -19.87
CA ASP A 96 17.42 3.59 -21.10
C ASP A 96 17.31 5.08 -20.81
N LEU A 97 18.33 5.83 -21.24
CA LEU A 97 18.44 7.27 -21.06
C LEU A 97 18.19 8.04 -22.37
N GLY A 98 17.83 7.35 -23.46
CA GLY A 98 17.60 8.00 -24.78
C GLY A 98 16.56 9.13 -24.75
N ASP A 99 15.52 8.98 -23.92
CA ASP A 99 14.46 9.99 -23.75
C ASP A 99 14.68 10.93 -22.54
N VAL A 100 15.77 10.75 -21.79
CA VAL A 100 16.07 11.52 -20.58
C VAL A 100 16.87 12.77 -20.98
N PRO A 101 16.39 14.00 -20.69
CA PRO A 101 17.13 15.21 -21.05
C PRO A 101 18.52 15.27 -20.40
N ASP A 102 19.53 15.76 -21.13
CA ASP A 102 20.92 15.92 -20.68
C ASP A 102 21.09 16.79 -19.41
N VAL A 103 20.04 17.51 -19.01
CA VAL A 103 20.00 18.31 -17.77
C VAL A 103 19.96 17.42 -16.50
N TYR A 104 19.62 16.12 -16.62
CA TYR A 104 19.44 15.19 -15.50
C TYR A 104 20.63 14.26 -15.21
N GLN A 105 21.85 14.60 -15.64
CA GLN A 105 23.06 13.75 -15.52
C GLN A 105 23.55 13.45 -14.07
N ASP A 106 22.76 13.73 -13.03
CA ASP A 106 22.99 13.29 -11.65
C ASP A 106 22.02 12.15 -11.27
N LEU A 107 22.11 11.03 -11.98
CA LEU A 107 21.28 9.85 -11.74
C LEU A 107 21.93 8.90 -10.72
N HIS A 108 21.12 8.40 -9.79
CA HIS A 108 21.55 7.43 -8.78
C HIS A 108 20.59 6.24 -8.72
N TRP A 109 21.16 5.04 -8.69
CA TRP A 109 20.50 3.80 -8.33
C TRP A 109 20.18 3.83 -6.84
N ASN A 110 18.90 3.80 -6.49
CA ASN A 110 18.47 3.71 -5.10
C ASN A 110 18.18 2.26 -4.76
N ALA A 111 18.81 1.81 -3.68
CA ALA A 111 18.68 0.44 -3.24
C ALA A 111 17.29 0.15 -2.65
N PRO A 112 16.76 -1.07 -2.85
CA PRO A 112 15.48 -1.49 -2.30
C PRO A 112 15.55 -1.65 -0.77
N ARG A 113 14.38 -1.85 -0.14
CA ARG A 113 14.24 -1.95 1.32
C ARG A 113 15.09 -3.05 1.95
N THR A 114 15.48 -4.08 1.19
CA THR A 114 16.38 -5.15 1.65
C THR A 114 17.77 -4.64 2.07
N TYR A 115 18.25 -3.54 1.48
CA TYR A 115 19.51 -2.89 1.85
C TYR A 115 19.35 -1.82 2.95
N LEU A 116 18.13 -1.45 3.31
CA LEU A 116 17.83 -0.34 4.23
C LEU A 116 17.53 -0.85 5.67
N GLY A 117 17.35 0.06 6.63
CA GLY A 117 17.08 -0.27 8.03
C GLY A 117 18.35 -0.59 8.85
N ASP A 118 18.26 -1.55 9.78
CA ASP A 118 19.41 -1.96 10.61
C ASP A 118 20.43 -2.77 9.79
N LYS A 119 21.55 -2.11 9.48
CA LYS A 119 22.71 -2.63 8.77
C LYS A 119 23.99 -2.50 9.58
N VAL A 120 23.90 -2.45 10.91
CA VAL A 120 25.09 -2.42 11.79
C VAL A 120 26.00 -3.64 11.56
N SER A 121 25.41 -4.79 11.23
CA SER A 121 26.15 -6.01 10.90
C SER A 121 27.00 -5.93 9.64
N SER A 122 26.82 -4.90 8.80
CA SER A 122 27.66 -4.64 7.61
C SER A 122 28.99 -3.96 7.95
N TYR A 123 29.16 -3.44 9.17
CA TYR A 123 30.37 -2.72 9.56
C TYR A 123 31.65 -3.57 9.37
N GLY A 124 32.65 -2.96 8.73
CA GLY A 124 33.90 -3.60 8.32
C GLY A 124 33.80 -4.62 7.18
N GLY A 125 32.61 -4.78 6.58
CA GLY A 125 32.38 -5.55 5.35
C GLY A 125 32.52 -4.69 4.10
N TYR A 126 32.20 -5.25 2.93
CA TYR A 126 32.29 -4.57 1.64
C TYR A 126 30.94 -4.45 0.96
N LEU A 127 30.71 -3.31 0.30
CA LEU A 127 29.71 -3.16 -0.75
C LEU A 127 30.42 -3.34 -2.10
N ARG A 128 29.98 -4.32 -2.89
CA ARG A 128 30.52 -4.61 -4.23
C ARG A 128 29.45 -4.44 -5.28
N TYR A 129 29.79 -3.87 -6.42
CA TYR A 129 28.86 -3.71 -7.53
C TYR A 129 29.61 -3.52 -8.84
N HIS A 130 28.94 -3.81 -9.95
CA HIS A 130 29.43 -3.51 -11.29
C HIS A 130 28.55 -2.45 -11.95
N LEU A 131 29.16 -1.38 -12.43
CA LEU A 131 28.51 -0.38 -13.27
C LEU A 131 28.95 -0.57 -14.71
N HIS A 132 28.02 -0.48 -15.64
CA HIS A 132 28.34 -0.40 -17.05
C HIS A 132 27.51 0.68 -17.72
N THR A 133 28.18 1.48 -18.53
CA THR A 133 27.60 2.65 -19.21
C THR A 133 27.90 2.54 -20.69
N GLN A 134 26.87 2.68 -21.53
CA GLN A 134 27.04 2.70 -22.98
C GLN A 134 26.86 4.12 -23.49
N THR A 135 27.90 4.67 -24.11
CA THR A 135 27.88 6.01 -24.72
C THR A 135 27.59 5.91 -26.22
N MET A 136 27.04 6.98 -26.81
CA MET A 136 26.93 7.06 -28.27
C MET A 136 28.32 7.23 -28.90
N ARG A 137 28.52 6.67 -30.09
CA ARG A 137 29.80 6.66 -30.83
C ARG A 137 30.29 8.09 -31.10
N GLY A 138 31.42 8.48 -30.53
CA GLY A 138 32.16 9.69 -30.91
C GLY A 138 32.54 10.65 -29.77
N ASP A 139 31.81 10.62 -28.65
CA ASP A 139 32.01 11.52 -27.51
C ASP A 139 32.46 10.74 -26.26
N VAL A 140 33.63 10.11 -26.31
CA VAL A 140 34.27 9.54 -25.10
C VAL A 140 34.94 10.68 -24.33
N LEU A 141 34.15 11.59 -23.79
CA LEU A 141 34.63 12.57 -22.85
C LEU A 141 34.58 11.94 -21.45
N SER A 142 35.75 11.62 -20.91
CA SER A 142 35.90 11.25 -19.50
C SER A 142 35.29 12.36 -18.63
N LEU A 143 34.66 12.00 -17.51
CA LEU A 143 34.17 13.00 -16.57
C LEU A 143 35.29 13.99 -16.24
N PRO A 144 35.05 15.31 -16.26
CA PRO A 144 36.07 16.27 -15.86
C PRO A 144 36.49 15.95 -14.43
N ALA A 145 37.80 15.91 -14.17
CA ALA A 145 38.36 15.68 -12.83
C ALA A 145 37.90 16.73 -11.78
N GLU A 146 37.20 17.77 -12.22
CA GLU A 146 36.76 18.93 -11.44
C GLU A 146 35.30 18.85 -10.95
N ALA A 147 34.55 17.79 -11.30
CA ALA A 147 33.23 17.54 -10.72
C ALA A 147 33.33 16.46 -9.64
N SER A 148 33.81 16.83 -8.45
CA SER A 148 33.86 15.96 -7.25
C SER A 148 32.43 15.57 -6.82
N ARG A 149 31.88 14.54 -7.47
CA ARG A 149 30.54 14.01 -7.20
C ARG A 149 30.64 12.72 -6.37
N PRO A 150 29.71 12.48 -5.45
CA PRO A 150 29.72 11.28 -4.63
C PRO A 150 29.32 10.04 -5.44
N ASP A 151 30.01 8.92 -5.24
CA ASP A 151 29.70 7.64 -5.86
C ASP A 151 28.68 6.85 -5.05
N ILE A 152 28.90 6.80 -3.73
CA ILE A 152 27.96 6.21 -2.79
C ILE A 152 27.47 7.29 -1.86
N ILE A 153 26.16 7.34 -1.68
CA ILE A 153 25.50 8.21 -0.72
C ILE A 153 24.75 7.34 0.28
N LEU A 154 25.09 7.47 1.56
CA LEU A 154 24.35 6.87 2.67
C LEU A 154 23.63 7.98 3.43
N LYS A 155 22.32 7.83 3.63
CA LYS A 155 21.52 8.74 4.44
C LYS A 155 20.90 7.99 5.62
N GLY A 156 20.93 8.60 6.78
CA GLY A 156 20.30 8.07 7.99
C GLY A 156 20.58 8.96 9.18
N ASN A 157 19.64 9.03 10.12
CA ASN A 157 19.79 9.82 11.35
C ASN A 157 20.22 11.28 11.08
N GLN A 158 19.59 11.91 10.09
CA GLN A 158 19.86 13.30 9.65
C GLN A 158 21.28 13.57 9.13
N MET A 159 22.07 12.52 8.86
CA MET A 159 23.41 12.63 8.28
C MET A 159 23.42 12.10 6.85
N THR A 160 24.24 12.74 6.00
CA THR A 160 24.51 12.30 4.64
C THR A 160 26.00 12.03 4.51
N LEU A 161 26.37 10.77 4.39
CA LEU A 161 27.75 10.31 4.25
C LEU A 161 28.00 9.94 2.79
N VAL A 162 29.14 10.38 2.27
CA VAL A 162 29.51 10.17 0.87
C VAL A 162 30.84 9.46 0.76
N PHE A 163 30.92 8.56 -0.21
CA PHE A 163 32.15 7.95 -0.69
C PHE A 163 32.48 8.56 -2.06
N MET A 164 33.76 8.85 -2.29
CA MET A 164 34.26 9.36 -3.57
C MET A 164 35.32 8.39 -4.09
N GLU A 165 35.06 7.81 -5.24
CA GLU A 165 36.00 6.94 -5.94
C GLU A 165 37.13 7.79 -6.53
N LYS A 166 38.36 7.30 -6.41
CA LYS A 166 39.54 8.07 -6.86
C LYS A 166 39.92 7.76 -8.30
N GLU A 167 39.62 6.55 -8.75
CA GLU A 167 40.01 6.03 -10.06
C GLU A 167 38.81 5.33 -10.70
N TYR A 168 38.38 5.84 -11.85
CA TYR A 168 37.40 5.16 -12.70
C TYR A 168 38.11 4.39 -13.81
N SER A 169 37.55 3.24 -14.17
CA SER A 169 37.89 2.52 -15.40
C SER A 169 37.55 3.37 -16.62
N SER A 170 38.04 3.03 -17.81
CA SER A 170 37.58 3.69 -19.03
C SER A 170 36.07 3.44 -19.23
N PRO A 171 35.32 4.39 -19.85
CA PRO A 171 33.87 4.23 -20.10
C PRO A 171 33.44 2.97 -20.86
N GLU A 172 34.38 2.34 -21.58
CA GLU A 172 34.12 1.14 -22.36
C GLU A 172 34.18 -0.15 -21.52
N GLU A 173 34.80 -0.11 -20.35
CA GLU A 173 34.93 -1.27 -19.45
C GLU A 173 33.95 -1.17 -18.28
N PRO A 174 33.34 -2.29 -17.84
CA PRO A 174 32.54 -2.30 -16.62
C PRO A 174 33.39 -1.87 -15.42
N HIS A 175 32.94 -0.83 -14.72
CA HIS A 175 33.59 -0.37 -13.50
C HIS A 175 33.19 -1.26 -12.31
N LEU A 176 34.17 -1.80 -11.61
CA LEU A 176 33.99 -2.58 -10.39
C LEU A 176 34.16 -1.65 -9.18
N GLY A 177 33.05 -1.31 -8.52
CA GLY A 177 33.05 -0.54 -7.28
C GLY A 177 33.22 -1.46 -6.08
N ILE A 178 34.20 -1.17 -5.22
CA ILE A 178 34.44 -1.88 -3.97
C ILE A 178 34.58 -0.87 -2.84
N VAL A 179 33.53 -0.75 -2.02
CA VAL A 179 33.50 0.20 -0.92
C VAL A 179 33.60 -0.53 0.40
N HIS A 180 34.62 -0.16 1.19
CA HIS A 180 34.82 -0.72 2.53
C HIS A 180 33.96 0.03 3.54
N MET A 181 33.09 -0.68 4.27
CA MET A 181 32.14 -0.12 5.25
C MET A 181 32.84 0.24 6.58
N LEU A 182 33.80 1.15 6.51
CA LEU A 182 34.53 1.73 7.64
C LEU A 182 34.46 3.26 7.59
N GLU A 183 34.58 3.90 8.74
CA GLU A 183 34.46 5.35 8.87
C GLU A 183 35.50 6.11 8.03
N GLY A 184 36.69 5.52 7.83
CA GLY A 184 37.76 6.12 7.02
C GLY A 184 37.45 6.21 5.52
N SER A 185 36.46 5.47 5.02
CA SER A 185 36.04 5.50 3.62
C SER A 185 35.10 6.69 3.32
N PHE A 186 34.38 7.18 4.31
CA PHE A 186 33.29 8.15 4.12
C PHE A 186 33.65 9.56 4.59
N ARG A 187 32.98 10.54 4.00
CA ARG A 187 33.03 11.96 4.39
C ARG A 187 31.63 12.52 4.53
N HIS A 188 31.47 13.56 5.32
CA HIS A 188 30.20 14.28 5.41
C HIS A 188 29.93 15.06 4.12
N ALA A 189 28.75 14.88 3.51
CA ALA A 189 28.43 15.52 2.23
C ALA A 189 28.46 17.05 2.27
N GLN A 190 28.00 17.64 3.38
CA GLN A 190 27.87 19.10 3.52
C GLN A 190 29.19 19.79 3.90
N THR A 191 30.06 19.11 4.66
CA THR A 191 31.26 19.73 5.25
C THR A 191 32.57 19.16 4.72
N GLY A 192 32.56 17.98 4.08
CA GLY A 192 33.77 17.26 3.63
C GLY A 192 34.61 16.65 4.77
N ASN A 193 34.17 16.81 6.02
CA ASN A 193 34.86 16.33 7.21
C ASN A 193 34.93 14.80 7.23
N VAL A 194 35.96 14.27 7.90
CA VAL A 194 36.11 12.83 8.14
C VAL A 194 34.96 12.33 9.03
N VAL A 195 34.49 11.12 8.74
CA VAL A 195 33.43 10.47 9.52
C VAL A 195 34.05 9.73 10.69
N SER A 196 33.42 9.81 11.85
CA SER A 196 33.76 9.03 13.04
C SER A 196 33.05 7.67 13.04
N ARG A 197 33.57 6.71 13.81
CA ARG A 197 32.97 5.38 13.92
C ARG A 197 31.53 5.47 14.44
N GLU A 198 31.30 6.33 15.42
CA GLU A 198 30.00 6.58 16.04
C GLU A 198 29.00 7.12 15.02
N GLU A 199 29.39 8.09 14.20
CA GLU A 199 28.53 8.66 13.15
C GLU A 199 28.17 7.62 12.09
N LEU A 200 29.13 6.83 11.60
CA LEU A 200 28.83 5.77 10.62
C LEU A 200 27.87 4.73 11.22
N MET A 201 28.10 4.32 12.48
CA MET A 201 27.21 3.37 13.16
C MET A 201 25.80 3.94 13.38
N MET A 202 25.67 5.25 13.62
CA MET A 202 24.38 5.95 13.71
C MET A 202 23.65 6.04 12.37
N VAL A 203 24.35 6.06 11.24
CA VAL A 203 23.71 5.93 9.91
C VAL A 203 23.31 4.48 9.65
N LEU A 204 24.15 3.50 10.01
CA LEU A 204 23.91 2.09 9.73
C LEU A 204 22.79 1.46 10.56
N VAL A 205 22.46 1.97 11.74
CA VAL A 205 21.35 1.42 12.56
C VAL A 205 19.97 1.68 11.99
N GLY A 206 19.84 2.76 11.22
CA GLY A 206 18.60 3.16 10.57
C GLY A 206 18.93 3.75 9.21
N LEU A 207 19.50 2.93 8.33
CA LEU A 207 19.88 3.38 6.99
C LEU A 207 18.62 3.69 6.19
N GLU A 208 18.39 4.97 5.91
CA GLU A 208 17.21 5.48 5.22
C GLU A 208 17.37 5.40 3.70
N SER A 209 18.60 5.60 3.20
CA SER A 209 18.89 5.56 1.77
C SER A 209 20.32 5.08 1.51
N LEU A 210 20.47 4.19 0.54
CA LEU A 210 21.73 3.81 -0.09
C LEU A 210 21.60 4.12 -1.58
N GLN A 211 22.45 5.02 -2.07
CA GLN A 211 22.42 5.48 -3.45
C GLN A 211 23.78 5.17 -4.09
N ILE A 212 23.75 4.57 -5.28
CA ILE A 212 24.94 4.29 -6.11
C ILE A 212 24.82 5.15 -7.36
N ARG A 213 25.84 5.95 -7.66
CA ARG A 213 25.90 6.77 -8.87
C ARG A 213 25.75 5.88 -10.11
N ALA A 214 24.87 6.29 -11.04
CA ALA A 214 24.60 5.51 -12.25
C ALA A 214 25.52 5.87 -13.42
N LEU A 215 25.86 7.15 -13.55
CA LEU A 215 26.69 7.69 -14.63
C LEU A 215 28.15 7.78 -14.19
N HIS A 216 29.02 7.01 -14.85
CA HIS A 216 30.48 7.15 -14.72
C HIS A 216 31.13 7.85 -15.93
N SER A 217 30.34 8.23 -16.95
CA SER A 217 30.73 9.07 -18.10
C SER A 217 29.96 10.40 -18.11
N GLN A 218 30.37 11.36 -18.96
CA GLN A 218 29.65 12.64 -19.12
C GLN A 218 28.25 12.46 -19.72
N SER A 219 28.08 11.53 -20.65
CA SER A 219 26.78 11.20 -21.24
C SER A 219 26.65 9.69 -21.42
N ALA A 220 25.43 9.18 -21.43
CA ALA A 220 25.15 7.77 -21.61
C ALA A 220 23.80 7.58 -22.30
N HIS A 221 23.72 6.61 -23.20
CA HIS A 221 22.47 6.14 -23.77
C HIS A 221 21.84 5.08 -22.86
N THR A 222 22.64 4.20 -22.27
CA THR A 222 22.16 3.21 -21.30
C THR A 222 23.09 3.13 -20.11
N VAL A 223 22.50 2.86 -18.95
CA VAL A 223 23.22 2.62 -17.70
C VAL A 223 22.71 1.33 -17.08
N SER A 224 23.63 0.56 -16.50
CA SER A 224 23.29 -0.68 -15.82
C SER A 224 24.07 -0.89 -14.53
N LEU A 225 23.41 -1.53 -13.58
CA LEU A 225 23.96 -1.96 -12.31
C LEU A 225 23.82 -3.47 -12.21
N ARG A 226 24.92 -4.15 -11.88
CA ARG A 226 24.97 -5.60 -11.79
C ARG A 226 25.58 -6.08 -10.49
N GLY A 227 24.96 -7.09 -9.88
CA GLY A 227 25.50 -7.83 -8.74
C GLY A 227 25.84 -6.93 -7.55
N ALA A 228 24.98 -5.97 -7.23
CA ALA A 228 25.14 -5.14 -6.05
C ALA A 228 25.00 -6.02 -4.80
N ALA A 229 26.07 -6.18 -4.04
CA ALA A 229 26.16 -7.10 -2.92
C ALA A 229 26.73 -6.38 -1.70
N LEU A 230 25.98 -6.39 -0.59
CA LEU A 230 26.40 -5.83 0.69
C LEU A 230 26.79 -6.95 1.65
N GLU A 231 28.05 -7.01 2.07
CA GLU A 231 28.48 -7.98 3.07
C GLU A 231 27.93 -7.64 4.46
N VAL A 232 27.25 -8.60 5.08
CA VAL A 232 26.69 -8.53 6.44
C VAL A 232 27.19 -9.69 7.32
N ALA A 233 27.06 -9.57 8.63
CA ALA A 233 27.41 -10.63 9.57
C ALA A 233 26.18 -11.43 10.03
N GLN A 234 26.23 -12.75 9.88
CA GLN A 234 25.16 -13.67 10.27
C GLN A 234 25.71 -14.92 10.98
N THR A 235 24.89 -15.56 11.82
CA THR A 235 25.25 -16.81 12.50
C THR A 235 25.20 -17.97 11.51
N LEU A 236 26.35 -18.34 10.94
CA LEU A 236 26.50 -19.43 9.98
C LEU A 236 27.59 -20.42 10.45
N PRO A 237 27.50 -21.72 10.11
CA PRO A 237 28.46 -22.72 10.53
C PRO A 237 29.84 -22.55 9.87
N THR A 238 29.87 -22.09 8.62
CA THR A 238 31.07 -21.96 7.78
C THR A 238 31.12 -20.57 7.14
N GLY A 239 32.32 -20.16 6.70
CA GLY A 239 32.55 -18.84 6.08
C GLY A 239 33.64 -18.03 6.79
N ARG A 240 33.95 -16.85 6.26
CA ARG A 240 34.94 -15.91 6.83
C ARG A 240 34.38 -15.28 8.10
N HIS A 241 35.18 -15.19 9.16
CA HIS A 241 34.76 -14.57 10.42
C HIS A 241 34.52 -13.06 10.26
N ALA A 242 33.47 -12.55 10.91
CA ALA A 242 33.13 -11.14 10.95
C ALA A 242 33.69 -10.46 12.22
N ASN A 243 35.01 -10.56 12.42
CA ASN A 243 35.66 -10.14 13.67
C ASN A 243 35.53 -8.63 13.98
N ASN A 244 35.33 -7.81 12.95
CA ASN A 244 35.17 -6.35 13.04
C ASN A 244 33.77 -5.95 13.52
N VAL A 245 32.82 -6.89 13.60
CA VAL A 245 31.52 -6.67 14.23
C VAL A 245 31.65 -6.96 15.71
N GLU A 246 31.16 -6.03 16.53
CA GLU A 246 31.17 -6.18 17.97
C GLU A 246 29.94 -6.93 18.48
N ILE A 247 30.13 -7.66 19.58
CA ILE A 247 29.07 -8.25 20.39
C ILE A 247 29.17 -7.63 21.77
N CYS A 248 28.25 -6.73 22.06
CA CYS A 248 28.15 -5.97 23.29
C CYS A 248 27.50 -6.78 24.40
N LEU A 249 27.96 -6.54 25.64
CA LEU A 249 27.33 -7.07 26.85
C LEU A 249 26.15 -6.18 27.24
N CYS A 250 25.03 -6.35 26.54
CA CYS A 250 23.85 -5.50 26.70
C CYS A 250 23.21 -5.67 28.08
N PRO A 251 22.82 -4.57 28.76
CA PRO A 251 21.94 -4.62 29.91
C PRO A 251 20.56 -5.21 29.54
N ALA A 252 19.80 -5.68 30.53
CA ALA A 252 18.55 -6.43 30.30
C ALA A 252 17.47 -5.68 29.49
N ASN A 253 17.50 -4.34 29.49
CA ASN A 253 16.57 -3.50 28.74
C ASN A 253 16.96 -3.26 27.26
N TYR A 254 18.12 -3.77 26.83
CA TYR A 254 18.61 -3.63 25.45
C TYR A 254 18.85 -4.99 24.81
N GLN A 255 18.75 -5.04 23.48
CA GLN A 255 19.05 -6.23 22.68
C GLN A 255 19.76 -5.86 21.36
N GLY A 256 20.23 -6.88 20.64
CA GLY A 256 21.02 -6.73 19.41
C GLY A 256 22.53 -6.82 19.65
N ASP A 257 23.29 -7.02 18.58
CA ASP A 257 24.75 -7.19 18.64
C ASP A 257 25.45 -5.99 19.28
N SER A 258 25.00 -4.78 18.97
CA SER A 258 25.53 -3.53 19.50
C SER A 258 24.59 -2.87 20.52
N CYS A 259 23.61 -3.59 21.07
CA CYS A 259 22.57 -3.02 21.95
C CYS A 259 21.72 -1.93 21.27
N GLN A 260 21.56 -2.03 19.96
CA GLN A 260 20.91 -1.01 19.14
C GLN A 260 19.37 -1.09 19.14
N GLN A 261 18.80 -2.14 19.72
CA GLN A 261 17.35 -2.35 19.86
C GLN A 261 16.96 -2.40 21.34
N CYS A 262 15.71 -2.06 21.65
CA CYS A 262 15.17 -2.27 23.00
C CYS A 262 14.70 -3.72 23.16
N ALA A 263 14.89 -4.28 24.36
CA ALA A 263 14.38 -5.60 24.68
C ALA A 263 12.83 -5.59 24.74
N PRO A 264 12.14 -6.73 24.56
CA PRO A 264 10.69 -6.79 24.69
C PRO A 264 10.23 -6.28 26.05
N GLY A 265 9.14 -5.50 26.07
CA GLY A 265 8.66 -4.79 27.26
C GLY A 265 9.38 -3.47 27.53
N TYR A 266 10.25 -3.00 26.64
CA TYR A 266 10.91 -1.70 26.71
C TYR A 266 10.75 -0.95 25.39
N TYR A 267 10.60 0.37 25.47
CA TYR A 267 10.55 1.26 24.31
C TYR A 267 11.67 2.30 24.38
N ARG A 268 11.98 2.90 23.24
CA ARG A 268 13.04 3.89 23.11
C ARG A 268 12.51 5.28 23.45
N ASP A 269 12.93 5.84 24.58
CA ASP A 269 12.79 7.27 24.85
C ASP A 269 13.86 8.01 24.04
N THR A 270 13.43 8.85 23.09
CA THR A 270 14.31 9.61 22.18
C THR A 270 15.13 10.68 22.90
N LYS A 271 14.89 10.89 24.20
CA LYS A 271 15.72 11.76 25.04
C LYS A 271 17.01 11.07 25.44
N GLY A 272 18.14 11.55 24.93
CA GLY A 272 19.46 11.12 25.38
C GLY A 272 20.55 11.26 24.33
N LEU A 273 21.71 10.69 24.63
CA LEU A 273 22.81 10.53 23.67
C LEU A 273 22.44 9.47 22.62
N PHE A 274 22.89 9.67 21.37
CA PHE A 274 22.68 8.72 20.27
C PHE A 274 21.19 8.45 20.01
N LEU A 275 20.77 7.18 20.10
CA LEU A 275 19.40 6.72 19.90
C LEU A 275 18.50 6.89 21.15
N GLY A 276 18.99 7.48 22.24
CA GLY A 276 18.23 7.59 23.49
C GLY A 276 18.26 6.32 24.35
N LYS A 277 17.32 6.20 25.31
CA LYS A 277 17.34 5.16 26.36
C LYS A 277 16.15 4.21 26.26
N CYS A 278 16.39 2.92 26.50
CA CYS A 278 15.32 1.93 26.58
C CYS A 278 14.69 1.95 27.98
N VAL A 279 13.42 2.33 28.05
CA VAL A 279 12.64 2.48 29.28
C VAL A 279 11.48 1.49 29.29
N PRO A 280 11.06 0.97 30.47
CA PRO A 280 10.04 -0.06 30.53
C PRO A 280 8.69 0.44 30.06
N CYS A 281 8.00 -0.39 29.29
CA CYS A 281 6.61 -0.24 28.91
C CYS A 281 5.70 -0.30 30.15
N ASN A 282 4.78 0.66 30.27
CA ASN A 282 3.78 0.66 31.33
C ASN A 282 2.41 0.22 30.79
N CYS A 283 2.32 -1.04 30.36
CA CYS A 283 1.11 -1.61 29.73
C CYS A 283 0.29 -2.49 30.66
N ASN A 284 0.44 -2.33 31.99
CA ASN A 284 -0.21 -3.16 33.00
C ASN A 284 0.02 -4.69 32.80
N GLY A 285 1.11 -5.09 32.15
CA GLY A 285 1.40 -6.49 31.82
C GLY A 285 0.55 -7.07 30.68
N HIS A 286 -0.12 -6.23 29.90
CA HIS A 286 -0.98 -6.64 28.80
C HIS A 286 -0.38 -6.35 27.41
N SER A 287 0.81 -5.76 27.35
CA SER A 287 1.60 -5.68 26.12
C SER A 287 3.08 -5.61 26.46
N ASP A 288 3.90 -6.16 25.57
CA ASP A 288 5.36 -6.09 25.56
C ASP A 288 5.90 -5.16 24.46
N GLN A 289 5.02 -4.46 23.74
CA GLN A 289 5.37 -3.55 22.66
C GLN A 289 4.77 -2.17 22.92
N CYS A 290 5.58 -1.13 22.81
CA CYS A 290 5.12 0.25 22.88
C CYS A 290 5.76 1.08 21.79
N LEU A 291 5.04 2.13 21.40
CA LEU A 291 5.52 3.14 20.48
C LEU A 291 6.71 3.89 21.08
N ASP A 292 7.79 3.97 20.29
CA ASP A 292 8.98 4.74 20.64
C ASP A 292 8.64 6.24 20.81
N GLY A 293 9.29 6.91 21.77
CA GLY A 293 9.08 8.31 22.11
C GLY A 293 7.83 8.60 22.96
N SER A 294 6.69 7.93 22.73
CA SER A 294 5.45 8.15 23.47
C SER A 294 5.23 7.17 24.63
N GLY A 295 5.68 5.92 24.48
CA GLY A 295 5.42 4.85 25.44
C GLY A 295 3.99 4.30 25.43
N VAL A 296 3.21 4.63 24.39
CA VAL A 296 1.85 4.12 24.20
C VAL A 296 1.91 2.65 23.79
N CYS A 297 1.13 1.82 24.47
CA CYS A 297 1.12 0.38 24.28
C CYS A 297 0.47 0.00 22.95
N GLU A 298 1.13 -0.91 22.23
CA GLU A 298 0.61 -1.50 21.00
C GLU A 298 0.06 -2.89 21.27
N ASN A 299 -0.92 -3.33 20.47
CA ASN A 299 -1.43 -4.71 20.48
C ASN A 299 -1.79 -5.23 21.88
N CYS A 300 -2.57 -4.43 22.65
CA CYS A 300 -3.05 -4.82 23.97
C CYS A 300 -3.71 -6.20 23.95
N GLN A 301 -3.09 -7.15 24.66
CA GLN A 301 -3.58 -8.51 24.83
C GLN A 301 -4.68 -8.56 25.90
N HIS A 302 -5.24 -9.74 26.13
CA HIS A 302 -6.26 -9.98 27.16
C HIS A 302 -7.53 -9.13 27.02
N ASN A 303 -7.93 -8.83 25.77
CA ASN A 303 -9.10 -8.01 25.43
C ASN A 303 -9.07 -6.64 26.12
N ARG A 304 -7.87 -6.04 26.19
CA ARG A 304 -7.65 -4.70 26.74
C ARG A 304 -7.54 -3.66 25.63
N ALA A 305 -7.79 -2.42 26.01
CA ALA A 305 -7.70 -1.25 25.16
C ALA A 305 -7.28 -0.03 25.99
N GLY A 306 -6.94 1.06 25.31
CA GLY A 306 -6.39 2.27 25.93
C GLY A 306 -4.88 2.37 25.77
N ASP A 307 -4.34 3.56 26.01
CA ASP A 307 -2.93 3.90 25.74
C ASP A 307 -1.96 3.08 26.61
N HIS A 308 -2.45 2.56 27.74
CA HIS A 308 -1.70 1.74 28.69
C HIS A 308 -2.36 0.36 28.90
N CYS A 309 -3.23 -0.06 27.98
CA CYS A 309 -4.06 -1.26 28.13
C CYS A 309 -4.87 -1.27 29.44
N GLU A 310 -5.29 -0.10 29.91
CA GLU A 310 -5.91 0.09 31.20
C GLU A 310 -7.43 -0.18 31.19
N LYS A 311 -8.06 -0.16 30.01
CA LYS A 311 -9.50 -0.38 29.81
C LYS A 311 -9.74 -1.74 29.19
N CYS A 312 -10.95 -2.27 29.34
CA CYS A 312 -11.37 -3.42 28.54
C CYS A 312 -11.77 -2.95 27.14
N GLN A 313 -11.45 -3.76 26.14
CA GLN A 313 -11.93 -3.58 24.77
C GLN A 313 -13.46 -3.63 24.74
N GLY A 314 -14.06 -2.98 23.75
CA GLY A 314 -15.52 -2.93 23.62
C GLY A 314 -16.15 -4.33 23.61
N GLY A 315 -17.22 -4.50 24.39
CA GLY A 315 -17.92 -5.79 24.56
C GLY A 315 -17.41 -6.64 25.73
N PHE A 316 -16.42 -6.16 26.47
CA PHE A 316 -15.89 -6.78 27.69
C PHE A 316 -16.08 -5.90 28.92
N LEU A 317 -16.33 -6.52 30.06
CA LEU A 317 -16.43 -5.87 31.37
C LEU A 317 -15.23 -6.23 32.22
N GLY A 318 -14.60 -5.21 32.81
CA GLY A 318 -13.57 -5.43 33.81
C GLY A 318 -14.19 -5.83 35.13
N ASN A 319 -13.79 -6.98 35.68
CA ASN A 319 -14.09 -7.29 37.07
C ASN A 319 -13.10 -6.49 37.94
N ASN A 320 -13.60 -5.47 38.64
CA ASN A 320 -12.77 -4.56 39.41
C ASN A 320 -12.14 -5.29 40.60
N SER A 321 -10.82 -5.46 40.57
CA SER A 321 -10.07 -5.82 41.77
C SER A 321 -9.90 -4.58 42.65
N LEU A 322 -9.65 -4.77 43.94
CA LEU A 322 -9.63 -3.73 44.99
C LEU A 322 -8.67 -2.54 44.69
N ASP A 323 -7.74 -2.70 43.76
CA ASP A 323 -6.74 -1.70 43.35
C ASP A 323 -7.15 -0.87 42.12
N GLY A 324 -8.40 -0.99 41.63
CA GLY A 324 -8.91 -0.19 40.50
C GLY A 324 -8.41 -0.63 39.12
N HIS A 325 -7.53 -1.63 39.05
CA HIS A 325 -7.22 -2.34 37.81
C HIS A 325 -8.19 -3.52 37.67
N ALA A 326 -8.90 -3.60 36.55
CA ALA A 326 -9.60 -4.83 36.20
C ALA A 326 -8.58 -5.96 36.14
N GLN A 327 -8.86 -7.13 36.72
CA GLN A 327 -7.92 -8.26 36.73
C GLN A 327 -8.16 -9.23 35.57
N SER A 328 -9.39 -9.24 35.05
CA SER A 328 -9.82 -9.94 33.85
C SER A 328 -10.86 -9.08 33.12
N CYS A 329 -10.83 -9.13 31.79
CA CYS A 329 -11.87 -8.59 30.94
C CYS A 329 -12.77 -9.74 30.51
N ASP A 330 -13.92 -9.85 31.16
CA ASP A 330 -14.88 -10.91 30.92
C ASP A 330 -15.90 -10.48 29.87
N THR A 331 -16.25 -11.37 28.95
CA THR A 331 -17.16 -11.06 27.84
C THR A 331 -18.57 -10.74 28.35
N CYS A 332 -19.15 -9.63 27.92
CA CYS A 332 -20.56 -9.34 28.19
C CYS A 332 -21.46 -10.29 27.36
N PRO A 333 -22.43 -11.02 27.95
CA PRO A 333 -23.37 -11.87 27.21
C PRO A 333 -24.47 -11.03 26.53
N CYS A 334 -24.13 -10.33 25.44
CA CYS A 334 -24.97 -9.31 24.82
C CYS A 334 -25.06 -9.44 23.29
N PRO A 335 -25.94 -10.29 22.73
CA PRO A 335 -26.87 -11.20 23.40
C PRO A 335 -26.29 -12.55 23.82
N LEU A 336 -25.25 -13.03 23.13
CA LEU A 336 -24.59 -14.30 23.40
C LEU A 336 -23.15 -14.06 23.87
N GLN A 337 -22.54 -15.07 24.48
CA GLN A 337 -21.13 -15.01 24.90
C GLN A 337 -20.15 -15.31 23.75
N VAL A 338 -20.65 -15.81 22.62
CA VAL A 338 -19.82 -16.09 21.44
C VAL A 338 -19.47 -14.78 20.73
N ALA A 339 -18.20 -14.62 20.33
CA ALA A 339 -17.70 -13.40 19.70
C ALA A 339 -18.45 -13.02 18.42
N SER A 340 -18.99 -13.99 17.68
CA SER A 340 -19.79 -13.75 16.48
C SER A 340 -21.13 -13.02 16.76
N ASN A 341 -21.61 -13.07 18.00
CA ASN A 341 -22.93 -12.57 18.41
C ASN A 341 -22.88 -11.82 19.74
N ASN A 342 -21.76 -11.13 19.98
CA ASN A 342 -21.66 -10.11 21.00
C ASN A 342 -21.68 -8.74 20.31
N PHE A 343 -22.81 -8.05 20.41
CA PHE A 343 -23.08 -6.77 19.76
C PHE A 343 -23.13 -5.59 20.73
N ALA A 344 -22.45 -5.72 21.87
CA ALA A 344 -22.29 -4.65 22.83
C ALA A 344 -20.94 -3.95 22.69
N VAL A 345 -20.95 -2.62 22.77
CA VAL A 345 -19.75 -1.79 23.00
C VAL A 345 -19.27 -1.93 24.43
N GLY A 346 -20.14 -2.29 25.36
CA GLY A 346 -19.81 -2.56 26.76
C GLY A 346 -21.07 -2.90 27.54
N CYS A 347 -20.93 -3.13 28.84
CA CYS A 347 -22.07 -3.41 29.68
C CYS A 347 -21.88 -2.77 31.06
N VAL A 348 -23.00 -2.39 31.68
CA VAL A 348 -23.03 -1.77 33.00
C VAL A 348 -23.74 -2.73 33.95
N GLU A 349 -23.07 -3.05 35.05
CA GLU A 349 -23.65 -3.85 36.12
C GLU A 349 -24.61 -2.96 36.95
N LYS A 350 -25.92 -3.18 36.80
CA LYS A 350 -26.94 -2.59 37.68
C LYS A 350 -27.32 -3.62 38.75
N PRO A 351 -27.75 -3.20 39.95
CA PRO A 351 -27.96 -4.06 41.13
C PRO A 351 -28.93 -5.26 40.97
N ASN A 352 -29.58 -5.42 39.83
CA ASN A 352 -30.44 -6.58 39.56
C ASN A 352 -30.48 -7.02 38.08
N ARG A 353 -29.65 -6.43 37.20
CA ARG A 353 -29.55 -6.80 35.78
C ARG A 353 -28.33 -6.16 35.11
N MET A 354 -27.66 -6.92 34.26
CA MET A 354 -26.61 -6.41 33.37
C MET A 354 -27.27 -5.69 32.19
N GLN A 355 -26.94 -4.42 31.98
CA GLN A 355 -27.47 -3.61 30.89
C GLN A 355 -26.36 -3.38 29.86
N CYS A 356 -26.56 -3.85 28.65
CA CYS A 356 -25.60 -3.68 27.56
C CYS A 356 -25.75 -2.30 26.89
N LEU A 357 -24.63 -1.75 26.45
CA LEU A 357 -24.52 -0.60 25.57
C LEU A 357 -24.34 -1.14 24.16
N CYS A 358 -25.35 -1.04 23.31
CA CYS A 358 -25.35 -1.72 22.01
C CYS A 358 -24.56 -0.96 20.95
N MET A 359 -23.94 -1.71 20.03
CA MET A 359 -23.37 -1.15 18.82
C MET A 359 -24.47 -0.51 17.94
N PRO A 360 -24.11 0.43 17.05
CA PRO A 360 -25.05 0.99 16.08
C PRO A 360 -25.78 -0.12 15.29
N GLY A 361 -27.09 0.01 15.13
CA GLY A 361 -27.94 -0.99 14.46
C GLY A 361 -28.51 -2.08 15.38
N TYR A 362 -28.12 -2.12 16.66
CA TYR A 362 -28.63 -3.07 17.66
C TYR A 362 -29.34 -2.35 18.81
N ALA A 363 -30.35 -3.00 19.39
CA ALA A 363 -31.18 -2.42 20.44
C ALA A 363 -31.59 -3.43 21.52
N GLY A 364 -32.09 -2.91 22.64
CA GLY A 364 -32.56 -3.70 23.78
C GLY A 364 -31.51 -3.88 24.89
N PRO A 365 -31.90 -4.42 26.06
CA PRO A 365 -31.03 -4.51 27.23
C PRO A 365 -29.84 -5.47 27.05
N LYS A 366 -29.95 -6.40 26.10
CA LYS A 366 -28.92 -7.37 25.72
C LYS A 366 -28.49 -7.28 24.26
N CYS A 367 -28.85 -6.20 23.56
CA CYS A 367 -28.58 -6.08 22.11
C CYS A 367 -29.17 -7.24 21.29
N ALA A 368 -30.26 -7.83 21.79
CA ALA A 368 -30.90 -9.04 21.27
C ALA A 368 -31.86 -8.78 20.09
N ARG A 369 -32.01 -7.53 19.67
CA ARG A 369 -32.87 -7.12 18.56
C ARG A 369 -32.19 -6.03 17.75
N CYS A 370 -32.63 -5.83 16.51
CA CYS A 370 -32.14 -4.74 15.68
C CYS A 370 -32.74 -3.39 16.11
N ALA A 371 -31.97 -2.33 15.92
CA ALA A 371 -32.45 -0.96 16.09
C ALA A 371 -33.40 -0.58 14.93
N PRO A 372 -34.27 0.44 15.11
CA PRO A 372 -35.11 0.92 14.01
C PRO A 372 -34.28 1.24 12.76
N GLY A 373 -34.77 0.83 11.59
CA GLY A 373 -34.03 0.93 10.33
C GLY A 373 -33.04 -0.22 10.07
N PHE A 374 -33.02 -1.26 10.90
CA PHE A 374 -32.22 -2.48 10.71
C PHE A 374 -33.08 -3.74 10.93
N TYR A 375 -32.73 -4.83 10.26
CA TYR A 375 -33.39 -6.13 10.37
C TYR A 375 -32.41 -7.30 10.52
N GLY A 376 -32.87 -8.40 11.11
CA GLY A 376 -32.10 -9.61 11.31
C GLY A 376 -32.34 -10.23 12.69
N ASN A 377 -31.62 -11.32 13.01
CA ASN A 377 -31.79 -12.00 14.29
C ASN A 377 -30.46 -12.17 15.05
N PRO A 378 -30.07 -11.22 15.91
CA PRO A 378 -28.84 -11.26 16.70
C PRO A 378 -28.68 -12.48 17.62
N MET A 379 -29.78 -13.18 17.94
CA MET A 379 -29.77 -14.38 18.80
C MET A 379 -29.33 -15.66 18.07
N VAL A 380 -29.21 -15.63 16.75
CA VAL A 380 -28.78 -16.78 15.94
C VAL A 380 -27.30 -16.66 15.63
N ILE A 381 -26.51 -17.68 15.97
CA ILE A 381 -25.06 -17.68 15.76
C ILE A 381 -24.73 -17.36 14.29
N GLY A 382 -23.92 -16.33 14.06
CA GLY A 382 -23.51 -15.85 12.73
C GLY A 382 -24.49 -14.89 12.04
N SER A 383 -25.67 -14.64 12.60
CA SER A 383 -26.62 -13.64 12.09
C SER A 383 -26.37 -12.27 12.71
N THR A 384 -26.43 -11.22 11.87
CA THR A 384 -26.18 -9.81 12.23
C THR A 384 -27.33 -8.92 11.78
N CYS A 385 -27.52 -7.77 12.43
CA CYS A 385 -28.45 -6.76 11.95
C CYS A 385 -27.91 -6.08 10.69
N GLN A 386 -28.74 -5.99 9.66
CA GLN A 386 -28.45 -5.32 8.40
C GLN A 386 -29.38 -4.13 8.21
N PRO A 387 -28.94 -3.03 7.57
CA PRO A 387 -29.80 -1.89 7.33
C PRO A 387 -30.98 -2.26 6.42
N CYS A 388 -32.16 -1.73 6.74
CA CYS A 388 -33.35 -1.82 5.89
C CYS A 388 -33.04 -1.17 4.52
N ARG A 389 -33.48 -1.81 3.43
CA ARG A 389 -33.33 -1.28 2.06
C ARG A 389 -34.70 -1.06 1.42
N CYS A 390 -35.46 -0.11 1.94
CA CYS A 390 -36.83 0.20 1.48
C CYS A 390 -36.93 1.36 0.47
N HIS A 391 -35.82 1.71 -0.21
CA HIS A 391 -35.72 2.70 -1.30
C HIS A 391 -36.58 3.98 -1.11
N ASP A 392 -36.59 4.55 0.10
CA ASP A 392 -37.31 5.79 0.44
C ASP A 392 -38.82 5.80 0.14
N ASN A 393 -39.45 4.62 0.03
CA ASN A 393 -40.91 4.48 -0.16
C ASN A 393 -41.72 4.59 1.15
N THR A 394 -41.14 5.22 2.17
CA THR A 394 -41.69 5.41 3.52
C THR A 394 -42.21 6.85 3.69
N ASP A 395 -43.22 7.05 4.56
CA ASP A 395 -43.84 8.36 4.80
C ASP A 395 -42.79 9.45 5.12
N PRO A 396 -42.76 10.59 4.39
CA PRO A 396 -41.85 11.71 4.65
C PRO A 396 -41.91 12.29 6.08
N ASN A 397 -42.97 11.99 6.85
CA ASN A 397 -43.10 12.39 8.25
C ASN A 397 -42.48 11.38 9.25
N MET A 398 -42.00 10.23 8.76
CA MET A 398 -41.40 9.18 9.59
C MET A 398 -39.87 9.35 9.60
N LEU A 399 -39.27 9.46 10.79
CA LEU A 399 -37.83 9.75 10.94
C LEU A 399 -36.90 8.62 10.45
N PHE A 400 -37.40 7.41 10.22
CA PHE A 400 -36.62 6.22 9.87
C PHE A 400 -37.35 5.35 8.84
N SER A 401 -36.59 4.68 7.96
CA SER A 401 -37.12 3.68 7.03
C SER A 401 -37.59 2.45 7.82
N ASP A 402 -38.90 2.26 7.95
CA ASP A 402 -39.49 1.25 8.84
C ASP A 402 -39.65 -0.08 8.11
N CYS A 403 -38.84 -1.07 8.49
CA CYS A 403 -38.95 -2.44 8.03
C CYS A 403 -39.05 -3.40 9.22
N ASP A 404 -39.61 -4.59 8.98
CA ASP A 404 -39.73 -5.63 9.99
C ASP A 404 -38.36 -5.95 10.57
N GLY A 405 -38.23 -5.83 11.89
CA GLY A 405 -36.94 -5.99 12.57
C GLY A 405 -36.35 -7.40 12.49
N LEU A 406 -37.10 -8.43 12.06
CA LEU A 406 -36.62 -9.81 11.90
C LEU A 406 -36.51 -10.20 10.42
N THR A 407 -37.53 -9.90 9.62
CA THR A 407 -37.62 -10.35 8.22
C THR A 407 -37.06 -9.34 7.22
N GLY A 408 -37.00 -8.05 7.58
CA GLY A 408 -36.61 -6.97 6.69
C GLY A 408 -37.72 -6.52 5.73
N GLU A 409 -38.95 -6.98 5.92
CA GLU A 409 -40.09 -6.61 5.10
C GLU A 409 -40.55 -5.19 5.40
N CYS A 410 -40.62 -4.32 4.39
CA CYS A 410 -40.96 -2.91 4.60
C CYS A 410 -42.43 -2.76 5.01
N HIS A 411 -42.70 -2.13 6.16
CA HIS A 411 -44.05 -1.90 6.65
C HIS A 411 -44.54 -0.53 6.16
N SER A 412 -45.75 -0.48 5.57
CA SER A 412 -46.39 0.75 5.04
C SER A 412 -45.69 1.42 3.85
N CYS A 413 -45.38 0.66 2.81
CA CYS A 413 -45.04 1.21 1.49
C CYS A 413 -46.23 1.99 0.89
N MET A 414 -46.06 3.27 0.51
CA MET A 414 -47.14 4.10 -0.06
C MET A 414 -47.74 3.57 -1.38
N HIS A 415 -47.09 2.61 -2.06
CA HIS A 415 -47.45 2.15 -3.40
C HIS A 415 -47.87 0.67 -3.51
N ASN A 416 -48.50 0.07 -2.48
CA ASN A 416 -48.99 -1.33 -2.52
C ASN A 416 -47.94 -2.35 -3.00
N THR A 417 -46.70 -2.21 -2.52
CA THR A 417 -45.57 -3.11 -2.79
C THR A 417 -45.20 -3.84 -1.50
N ALA A 418 -45.01 -5.16 -1.57
CA ALA A 418 -44.70 -6.02 -0.43
C ALA A 418 -43.44 -6.86 -0.70
N GLY A 419 -42.56 -7.02 0.29
CA GLY A 419 -41.33 -7.82 0.20
C GLY A 419 -40.10 -7.17 0.88
N THR A 420 -39.04 -7.97 1.04
CA THR A 420 -37.79 -7.66 1.79
C THR A 420 -36.76 -6.86 0.97
N THR A 421 -36.88 -6.87 -0.35
CA THR A 421 -36.16 -6.03 -1.30
C THR A 421 -37.16 -5.68 -2.39
N GLN A 422 -37.53 -4.41 -2.52
CA GLN A 422 -38.60 -4.00 -3.43
C GLN A 422 -38.32 -4.44 -4.87
N SER A 423 -39.05 -5.45 -5.33
CA SER A 423 -39.25 -5.77 -6.75
C SER A 423 -40.46 -6.70 -6.99
N ALA A 424 -41.50 -6.65 -6.15
CA ALA A 424 -42.73 -7.40 -6.42
C ALA A 424 -44.00 -6.66 -5.93
N PRO A 425 -45.00 -6.45 -6.81
CA PRO A 425 -46.34 -6.05 -6.37
C PRO A 425 -47.02 -7.19 -5.60
N SER A 426 -47.82 -6.86 -4.59
CA SER A 426 -48.63 -7.83 -3.85
C SER A 426 -49.60 -8.55 -4.80
N VAL A 427 -49.44 -9.86 -4.96
CA VAL A 427 -50.33 -10.69 -5.78
C VAL A 427 -51.65 -10.89 -5.05
N THR A 428 -52.68 -10.16 -5.47
CA THR A 428 -54.06 -10.66 -5.37
C THR A 428 -54.62 -10.83 -6.77
N HIS A 429 -54.54 -12.09 -7.24
CA HIS A 429 -55.34 -12.73 -8.28
C HIS A 429 -55.37 -12.06 -9.67
N HIS A 430 -54.64 -12.62 -10.64
CA HIS A 430 -55.16 -13.33 -11.84
C HIS A 430 -53.99 -13.85 -12.71
N PRO A 431 -54.21 -14.92 -13.52
CA PRO A 431 -53.14 -15.84 -13.92
C PRO A 431 -52.50 -15.47 -15.26
N ARG A 432 -51.17 -15.64 -15.38
CA ARG A 432 -50.50 -16.49 -16.40
C ARG A 432 -49.01 -16.17 -16.55
N THR A 433 -48.24 -17.25 -16.39
CA THR A 433 -47.05 -17.68 -17.15
C THR A 433 -45.78 -16.82 -17.21
N THR A 434 -44.67 -17.57 -17.03
CA THR A 434 -43.30 -17.36 -17.51
C THR A 434 -42.41 -16.36 -16.77
N THR A 435 -41.77 -16.89 -15.71
CA THR A 435 -40.30 -16.87 -15.47
C THR A 435 -39.48 -15.76 -16.13
N TRP A 436 -38.87 -14.88 -15.33
CA TRP A 436 -37.44 -14.55 -15.46
C TRP A 436 -36.89 -13.97 -14.15
N SER A 437 -35.75 -14.52 -13.70
CA SER A 437 -34.97 -14.06 -12.55
C SER A 437 -33.98 -12.98 -12.99
N CYS A 438 -33.75 -11.95 -12.16
CA CYS A 438 -32.63 -11.03 -12.34
C CYS A 438 -31.70 -11.11 -11.12
N TYR A 439 -30.51 -11.66 -11.35
CA TYR A 439 -29.33 -11.47 -10.53
C TYR A 439 -28.70 -10.10 -10.85
N ASP A 440 -28.18 -9.44 -9.81
CA ASP A 440 -27.09 -8.46 -9.81
C ASP A 440 -27.27 -7.09 -10.53
N ASN A 441 -27.89 -6.15 -9.78
CA ASN A 441 -27.51 -4.76 -9.47
C ASN A 441 -26.29 -4.09 -10.19
N PRO A 442 -26.17 -2.75 -10.18
CA PRO A 442 -27.12 -1.66 -10.50
C PRO A 442 -26.46 -0.60 -11.42
N CYS A 443 -27.21 0.35 -12.00
CA CYS A 443 -26.72 1.74 -12.15
C CYS A 443 -27.83 2.72 -12.57
N LEU A 444 -27.73 3.91 -11.96
CA LEU A 444 -28.42 5.17 -12.22
C LEU A 444 -28.57 5.48 -13.71
N ILE A 445 -29.79 5.77 -14.18
CA ILE A 445 -30.00 6.43 -15.47
C ILE A 445 -31.13 7.48 -15.29
N TYR A 446 -30.75 8.77 -15.29
CA TYR A 446 -31.64 9.86 -15.73
C TYR A 446 -32.32 9.42 -17.03
N PRO A 447 -33.63 9.62 -17.26
CA PRO A 447 -34.30 9.08 -18.43
C PRO A 447 -33.74 9.71 -19.72
N GLY A 448 -32.66 9.13 -20.22
CA GLY A 448 -32.13 9.38 -21.55
C GLY A 448 -33.06 8.69 -22.53
N CYS A 449 -33.41 9.39 -23.58
CA CYS A 449 -34.20 8.86 -24.69
C CYS A 449 -33.51 7.64 -25.31
N ASN A 450 -33.92 6.44 -24.88
CA ASN A 450 -33.42 5.16 -25.40
C ASN A 450 -34.18 4.78 -26.68
N CYS A 451 -34.16 5.69 -27.65
CA CYS A 451 -34.84 5.56 -28.93
C CYS A 451 -33.82 5.21 -30.01
N SER A 452 -34.20 4.40 -30.99
CA SER A 452 -33.34 4.06 -32.11
C SER A 452 -33.02 5.30 -32.95
N PRO A 453 -31.73 5.64 -33.17
CA PRO A 453 -31.35 6.84 -33.93
C PRO A 453 -31.81 6.80 -35.40
N CYS A 454 -32.05 5.59 -35.92
CA CYS A 454 -32.44 5.39 -37.31
C CYS A 454 -33.95 5.62 -37.51
N GLY A 455 -34.79 5.08 -36.62
CA GLY A 455 -36.26 5.10 -36.73
C GLY A 455 -36.97 6.21 -35.96
N THR A 456 -36.27 6.97 -35.12
CA THR A 456 -36.87 8.03 -34.29
C THR A 456 -36.84 9.38 -35.00
N ALA A 457 -37.95 10.10 -34.96
CA ALA A 457 -38.08 11.48 -35.45
C ALA A 457 -37.76 12.51 -34.36
N SER A 458 -38.26 12.29 -33.14
CA SER A 458 -37.98 13.11 -31.96
C SER A 458 -38.21 12.30 -30.69
N CYS A 459 -37.67 12.74 -29.56
CA CYS A 459 -37.96 12.12 -28.26
C CYS A 459 -38.19 13.20 -27.20
N ASP A 460 -39.15 12.95 -26.31
CA ASP A 460 -39.47 13.83 -25.19
C ASP A 460 -38.44 13.63 -24.05
N PRO A 461 -37.65 14.66 -23.71
CA PRO A 461 -36.57 14.56 -22.73
C PRO A 461 -37.05 14.43 -21.27
N HIS A 462 -38.34 14.64 -20.98
CA HIS A 462 -38.89 14.51 -19.62
C HIS A 462 -39.59 13.17 -19.38
N THR A 463 -40.18 12.59 -20.43
CA THR A 463 -40.91 11.31 -20.34
C THR A 463 -40.15 10.13 -20.93
N GLY A 464 -39.12 10.39 -21.75
CA GLY A 464 -38.35 9.37 -22.47
C GLY A 464 -39.11 8.73 -23.63
N GLN A 465 -40.26 9.28 -24.03
CA GLN A 465 -41.11 8.72 -25.08
C GLN A 465 -40.60 9.07 -26.48
N CYS A 466 -40.40 8.04 -27.31
CA CYS A 466 -39.92 8.16 -28.68
C CYS A 466 -41.08 8.42 -29.66
N GLN A 467 -40.95 9.43 -30.51
CA GLN A 467 -41.84 9.64 -31.65
C GLN A 467 -41.20 9.05 -32.91
N CYS A 468 -41.83 8.03 -33.49
CA CYS A 468 -41.27 7.27 -34.61
C CYS A 468 -41.50 7.93 -35.97
N LYS A 469 -40.58 7.69 -36.90
CA LYS A 469 -40.72 8.08 -38.32
C LYS A 469 -41.87 7.30 -38.99
N PRO A 470 -42.42 7.79 -40.12
CA PRO A 470 -43.54 7.12 -40.80
C PRO A 470 -43.26 5.65 -41.13
N GLY A 471 -44.20 4.77 -40.80
CA GLY A 471 -44.10 3.32 -41.01
C GLY A 471 -43.19 2.58 -40.04
N VAL A 472 -42.64 3.25 -39.02
CA VAL A 472 -41.82 2.66 -37.95
C VAL A 472 -42.65 2.58 -36.66
N SER A 473 -42.52 1.48 -35.94
CA SER A 473 -43.22 1.18 -34.69
C SER A 473 -42.25 0.65 -33.63
N GLY A 474 -42.79 0.37 -32.44
CA GLY A 474 -42.03 -0.02 -31.25
C GLY A 474 -41.82 1.15 -30.27
N LEU A 475 -41.71 0.83 -28.98
CA LEU A 475 -41.51 1.83 -27.91
C LEU A 475 -40.22 2.64 -28.09
N SER A 476 -39.23 2.03 -28.74
CA SER A 476 -37.93 2.61 -29.11
C SER A 476 -37.82 2.93 -30.60
N CYS A 477 -38.88 2.83 -31.39
CA CYS A 477 -38.88 3.05 -32.84
C CYS A 477 -37.85 2.18 -33.60
N ASP A 478 -37.72 0.91 -33.23
CA ASP A 478 -36.69 -0.03 -33.65
C ASP A 478 -37.13 -1.03 -34.74
N CYS A 479 -38.41 -1.04 -35.14
CA CYS A 479 -38.90 -1.94 -36.19
C CYS A 479 -39.93 -1.27 -37.11
N CYS A 480 -40.12 -1.79 -38.33
CA CYS A 480 -41.22 -1.34 -39.19
C CYS A 480 -42.59 -1.79 -38.64
N GLU A 481 -43.64 -1.04 -38.96
CA GLU A 481 -45.02 -1.49 -38.79
C GLU A 481 -45.29 -2.74 -39.65
N ASP A 482 -46.24 -3.58 -39.21
CA ASP A 482 -46.65 -4.78 -39.92
C ASP A 482 -47.07 -4.43 -41.37
N GLY A 483 -46.44 -5.09 -42.35
CA GLY A 483 -46.67 -4.80 -43.76
C GLY A 483 -45.86 -3.63 -44.32
N ALA A 484 -44.79 -3.20 -43.65
CA ALA A 484 -43.81 -2.25 -44.16
C ALA A 484 -42.36 -2.78 -44.10
N PHE A 485 -41.51 -2.26 -44.98
CA PHE A 485 -40.11 -2.68 -45.11
C PHE A 485 -39.15 -1.50 -45.30
N GLY A 486 -37.85 -1.76 -45.13
CA GLY A 486 -36.77 -0.82 -45.44
C GLY A 486 -36.25 0.01 -44.26
N TYR A 487 -36.31 -0.53 -43.04
CA TYR A 487 -35.82 0.11 -41.81
C TYR A 487 -34.37 0.59 -41.91
N ASP A 488 -33.49 -0.21 -42.53
CA ASP A 488 -32.05 0.05 -42.65
C ASP A 488 -31.70 1.34 -43.44
N SER A 489 -32.68 1.91 -44.16
CA SER A 489 -32.49 3.19 -44.88
C SER A 489 -32.50 4.42 -43.98
N CYS A 490 -32.89 4.28 -42.69
CA CYS A 490 -33.06 5.36 -41.71
C CYS A 490 -33.96 6.52 -42.15
N SER A 491 -34.78 6.33 -43.19
CA SER A 491 -35.71 7.32 -43.72
C SER A 491 -37.17 7.06 -43.32
N GLY A 492 -37.43 5.98 -42.57
CA GLY A 492 -38.75 5.43 -42.29
C GLY A 492 -38.98 4.12 -43.06
N CYS A 493 -40.15 3.50 -42.89
CA CYS A 493 -40.49 2.27 -43.61
C CYS A 493 -41.59 2.53 -44.64
N ARG A 494 -41.50 1.85 -45.78
CA ARG A 494 -42.50 1.93 -46.84
C ARG A 494 -43.40 0.70 -46.80
N ARG A 495 -44.70 0.90 -47.00
CA ARG A 495 -45.63 -0.23 -47.05
C ARG A 495 -45.34 -1.13 -48.25
N CYS A 496 -45.50 -2.42 -48.04
CA CYS A 496 -45.46 -3.43 -49.09
C CYS A 496 -46.56 -3.12 -50.13
N ASP A 497 -46.19 -3.02 -51.40
CA ASP A 497 -47.12 -2.81 -52.51
C ASP A 497 -47.26 -4.10 -53.33
N CYS A 498 -47.70 -5.17 -52.66
CA CYS A 498 -47.90 -6.48 -53.28
C CYS A 498 -49.33 -6.57 -53.83
N ASP A 499 -49.51 -6.95 -55.10
CA ASP A 499 -50.86 -7.13 -55.66
C ASP A 499 -51.59 -8.29 -54.97
N ALA A 500 -52.70 -7.98 -54.32
CA ALA A 500 -53.50 -8.91 -53.53
C ALA A 500 -54.05 -10.10 -54.34
N ALA A 501 -54.09 -10.00 -55.68
CA ALA A 501 -54.54 -11.10 -56.53
C ALA A 501 -53.46 -12.17 -56.80
N ALA A 502 -52.17 -11.86 -56.60
CA ALA A 502 -51.04 -12.74 -56.95
C ALA A 502 -50.18 -13.18 -55.75
N ALA A 503 -50.38 -12.61 -54.55
CA ALA A 503 -49.64 -12.95 -53.34
C ALA A 503 -50.31 -14.09 -52.53
N LEU A 504 -49.51 -15.04 -52.06
CA LEU A 504 -50.00 -16.23 -51.31
C LEU A 504 -50.23 -15.94 -49.81
N VAL A 505 -49.58 -14.90 -49.25
CA VAL A 505 -49.69 -14.42 -47.86
C VAL A 505 -49.38 -12.91 -47.82
N GLN A 506 -50.10 -12.13 -46.99
CA GLN A 506 -49.65 -10.81 -46.51
C GLN A 506 -49.01 -10.98 -45.12
N PRO A 507 -47.86 -10.37 -44.78
CA PRO A 507 -47.13 -9.29 -45.46
C PRO A 507 -45.84 -9.70 -46.23
N CYS A 508 -45.23 -8.73 -46.94
CA CYS A 508 -43.95 -8.89 -47.66
C CYS A 508 -42.73 -9.00 -46.72
N ASP A 509 -41.56 -9.37 -47.24
CA ASP A 509 -40.33 -9.48 -46.44
C ASP A 509 -39.93 -8.10 -45.84
N PRO A 510 -39.80 -7.98 -44.50
CA PRO A 510 -39.58 -6.70 -43.83
C PRO A 510 -38.21 -6.06 -44.10
N ARG A 511 -37.23 -6.79 -44.66
CA ARG A 511 -35.90 -6.22 -44.98
C ARG A 511 -35.82 -5.66 -46.38
N ASN A 512 -36.35 -6.39 -47.37
CA ASN A 512 -36.17 -6.07 -48.78
C ASN A 512 -37.46 -5.80 -49.56
N GLY A 513 -38.63 -6.02 -48.95
CA GLY A 513 -39.93 -5.74 -49.53
C GLY A 513 -40.48 -6.80 -50.48
N SER A 514 -39.82 -7.97 -50.59
CA SER A 514 -40.20 -8.98 -51.59
C SER A 514 -41.53 -9.66 -51.25
N CYS A 515 -42.40 -9.79 -52.24
CA CYS A 515 -43.71 -10.44 -52.12
C CYS A 515 -43.62 -11.96 -52.41
N ALA A 516 -44.34 -12.77 -51.65
CA ALA A 516 -44.45 -14.20 -51.91
C ALA A 516 -45.55 -14.50 -52.95
N CYS A 517 -45.18 -14.60 -54.23
CA CYS A 517 -46.12 -14.83 -55.34
C CYS A 517 -46.52 -16.30 -55.53
N GLN A 518 -47.68 -16.55 -56.15
CA GLN A 518 -48.10 -17.90 -56.55
C GLN A 518 -47.15 -18.53 -57.59
N PRO A 519 -47.04 -19.88 -57.64
CA PRO A 519 -46.16 -20.57 -58.59
C PRO A 519 -46.49 -20.18 -60.05
N GLY A 520 -45.53 -19.57 -60.74
CA GLY A 520 -45.65 -19.17 -62.16
C GLY A 520 -45.73 -17.66 -62.40
N VAL A 521 -45.83 -16.83 -61.35
CA VAL A 521 -45.81 -15.36 -61.45
C VAL A 521 -44.46 -14.82 -60.97
N LYS A 522 -43.85 -13.90 -61.73
CA LYS A 522 -42.62 -13.19 -61.33
C LYS A 522 -42.73 -11.70 -61.67
N GLY A 523 -42.54 -10.85 -60.66
CA GLY A 523 -42.53 -9.40 -60.74
C GLY A 523 -42.06 -8.80 -59.41
N PRO A 524 -41.62 -7.53 -59.37
CA PRO A 524 -41.14 -6.89 -58.15
C PRO A 524 -42.26 -6.47 -57.17
N ASN A 525 -43.51 -6.39 -57.64
CA ASN A 525 -44.71 -6.00 -56.88
C ASN A 525 -45.84 -7.01 -57.14
#